data_AF-A0A8T2GMX3-F1
#
_entry.id   AF-A0A8T2GMX3-F1
#
_cell.length_a   1.000
_cell.length_b   1.000
_cell.length_c   1.000
_cell.angle_alpha   90.00
_cell.angle_beta   90.00
_cell.angle_gamma   90.00
#
_symmetry.space_group_name_H-M   'P 1'
#
loop_
_entity.id
_entity.type
_entity.pdbx_description
1 polymer ?
#
loop_
_entity_poly.entity_id
_entity_poly.type
_entity_poly.pdbx_seq_one_letter_code
_entity_poly.pdbx_strand_id
1 'polypeptide(L)'
;MEEEQVRAIKIIVFGVISWGVAFILTRRIFSSYSFSFSNRLLSTAHATIAVTLATLSVQDLSCPVCPLASKPSTKQMDVMAFSLSYMIYDLICCHFDQVFSIDNAVHHFVSILGFIAGLAYQKSGSEIVATLWVAEISSPFFHLREILKEIGYKDTKLNLAADVSIHISSFCVI
;
A
#
# COMPACT_ATOMS: atom_id res chain seq x y z
N MET A 1 3.91 -22.53 -12.60
CA MET A 1 2.95 -22.22 -11.52
C MET A 1 3.63 -22.27 -10.17
N GLU A 2 4.26 -23.39 -9.82
CA GLU A 2 4.99 -23.54 -8.55
C GLU A 2 6.14 -22.52 -8.40
N GLU A 3 6.93 -22.27 -9.45
CA GLU A 3 8.01 -21.26 -9.43
C GLU A 3 7.50 -19.83 -9.17
N GLU A 4 6.36 -19.45 -9.76
CA GLU A 4 5.76 -18.11 -9.58
C GLU A 4 5.25 -17.95 -8.14
N GLN A 5 4.65 -18.99 -7.57
CA GLN A 5 4.22 -19.01 -6.17
C GLN A 5 5.41 -18.94 -5.20
N VAL A 6 6.47 -19.71 -5.45
CA VAL A 6 7.71 -19.65 -4.67
C VAL A 6 8.32 -18.26 -4.73
N ARG A 7 8.32 -17.61 -5.89
CA ARG A 7 8.80 -16.22 -6.04
C ARG A 7 7.94 -15.26 -5.22
N ALA A 8 6.61 -15.34 -5.32
CA ALA A 8 5.70 -14.49 -4.55
C ALA A 8 5.91 -14.67 -3.03
N ILE A 9 6.04 -15.91 -2.55
CA ILE A 9 6.33 -16.20 -1.13
C ILE A 9 7.64 -15.57 -0.70
N LYS A 10 8.71 -15.66 -1.50
CA LYS A 10 9.98 -15.00 -1.21
C LYS A 10 9.81 -13.48 -1.08
N ILE A 11 9.11 -12.85 -2.03
CA ILE A 11 8.82 -11.40 -1.97
C ILE A 11 8.07 -11.06 -0.68
N ILE A 12 7.07 -11.85 -0.30
CA ILE A 12 6.29 -11.61 0.92
C ILE A 12 7.18 -11.70 2.16
N VAL A 13 7.92 -12.80 2.33
CA VAL A 13 8.74 -13.04 3.52
C VAL A 13 9.85 -11.98 3.65
N PHE A 14 10.61 -11.74 2.59
CA PHE A 14 11.66 -10.72 2.61
C PHE A 14 11.08 -9.32 2.74
N GLY A 15 9.92 -9.05 2.15
CA GLY A 15 9.21 -7.78 2.23
C GLY A 15 8.80 -7.45 3.67
N VAL A 16 8.14 -8.36 4.37
CA VAL A 16 7.74 -8.17 5.78
C VAL A 16 8.95 -7.83 6.66
N ILE A 17 10.05 -8.58 6.50
CA ILE A 17 11.28 -8.34 7.25
C ILE A 17 11.86 -6.96 6.91
N SER A 18 11.92 -6.62 5.62
CA SER A 18 12.48 -5.35 5.15
C SER A 18 11.68 -4.15 5.66
N TRP A 19 10.35 -4.23 5.64
CA TRP A 19 9.48 -3.20 6.21
C TRP A 19 9.67 -3.05 7.72
N GLY A 20 9.78 -4.16 8.45
CA GLY A 20 10.07 -4.13 9.89
C GLY A 20 11.42 -3.47 10.21
N VAL A 21 12.47 -3.81 9.46
CA VAL A 21 13.79 -3.16 9.60
C VAL A 21 13.72 -1.68 9.25
N ALA A 22 13.07 -1.34 8.13
CA ALA A 22 12.88 0.05 7.71
C ALA A 22 12.13 0.85 8.78
N PHE A 23 11.12 0.26 9.41
CA PHE A 23 10.38 0.89 10.50
C PHE A 23 11.27 1.21 11.69
N ILE A 24 12.06 0.23 12.14
CA ILE A 24 13.00 0.41 13.26
C ILE A 24 14.00 1.53 12.95
N LEU A 25 14.53 1.58 11.73
CA LEU A 25 15.47 2.62 11.30
C LEU A 25 14.81 4.00 11.26
N THR A 26 13.64 4.11 10.62
CA THR A 26 12.85 5.35 10.55
C THR A 26 12.51 5.84 11.96
N ARG A 27 12.08 4.94 12.84
CA ARG A 27 11.75 5.28 14.24
C ARG A 27 12.95 5.81 15.01
N ARG A 28 14.16 5.29 14.76
CA ARG A 28 15.40 5.79 15.36
C ARG A 28 15.76 7.19 14.86
N ILE A 29 15.63 7.43 13.55
CA ILE A 29 15.94 8.73 12.93
C ILE A 29 14.92 9.79 13.39
N PHE A 30 13.64 9.46 13.40
CA PHE A 30 12.52 10.33 13.76
C PHE A 30 12.02 10.05 15.18
N SER A 31 12.96 9.83 16.12
CA SER A 31 12.64 9.46 17.50
C SER A 31 11.83 10.52 18.26
N SER A 32 11.97 11.79 17.86
CA SER A 32 11.23 12.94 18.40
C SER A 32 9.76 12.99 18.00
N TYR A 33 9.36 12.26 16.96
CA TYR A 33 7.98 12.19 16.48
C TYR A 33 7.26 10.95 16.98
N SER A 34 5.95 10.88 16.73
CA SER A 34 5.09 9.79 17.16
C SER A 34 5.42 8.46 16.47
N PHE A 35 4.89 7.36 17.01
CA PHE A 35 4.93 6.05 16.37
C PHE A 35 4.22 6.09 15.01
N SER A 36 3.00 6.66 14.99
CA SER A 36 2.20 6.88 13.79
C SER A 36 2.96 7.69 12.73
N PHE A 37 3.76 8.70 13.11
CA PHE A 37 4.59 9.46 12.17
C PHE A 37 5.54 8.56 11.37
N SER A 38 6.28 7.72 12.08
CA SER A 38 7.24 6.79 11.46
C SER A 38 6.52 5.79 10.56
N ASN A 39 5.37 5.29 11.00
CA ASN A 39 4.58 4.36 10.20
C ASN A 39 4.03 5.04 8.94
N ARG A 40 3.48 6.25 9.04
CA ARG A 40 2.96 7.04 7.90
C ARG A 40 4.01 7.33 6.84
N LEU A 41 5.28 7.51 7.21
CA LEU A 41 6.37 7.62 6.24
C LEU A 41 6.54 6.33 5.43
N LEU A 42 6.50 5.18 6.09
CA LEU A 42 6.54 3.88 5.41
C LEU A 42 5.29 3.64 4.57
N SER A 43 4.09 3.99 5.07
CA SER A 43 2.84 3.90 4.31
C SER A 43 2.87 4.75 3.04
N THR A 44 3.41 5.97 3.12
CA THR A 44 3.61 6.86 1.97
C THR A 44 4.53 6.22 0.93
N ALA A 45 5.65 5.64 1.38
CA ALA A 45 6.58 4.94 0.50
C ALA A 45 5.94 3.71 -0.15
N HIS A 46 5.22 2.91 0.63
CA HIS A 46 4.48 1.75 0.13
C HIS A 46 3.50 2.15 -0.96
N ALA A 47 2.58 3.08 -0.67
CA ALA A 47 1.55 3.49 -1.61
C ALA A 47 2.14 4.06 -2.91
N THR A 48 3.18 4.90 -2.81
CA THR A 48 3.87 5.46 -3.98
C THR A 48 4.47 4.36 -4.87
N ILE A 49 5.18 3.40 -4.25
CA ILE A 49 5.80 2.29 -4.98
C ILE A 49 4.72 1.35 -5.53
N ALA A 50 3.70 1.02 -4.76
CA ALA A 50 2.61 0.13 -5.15
C ALA A 50 1.83 0.67 -6.35
N VAL A 51 1.44 1.95 -6.32
CA VAL A 51 0.78 2.63 -7.45
C VAL A 51 1.67 2.62 -8.69
N THR A 52 2.96 2.91 -8.53
CA THR A 52 3.93 2.89 -9.64
C THR A 52 4.05 1.49 -10.25
N LEU A 53 4.26 0.47 -9.41
CA LEU A 53 4.39 -0.92 -9.87
C LEU A 53 3.08 -1.42 -10.50
N ALA A 54 1.93 -1.06 -9.93
CA ALA A 54 0.62 -1.37 -10.48
C ALA A 54 0.48 -0.81 -11.89
N THR A 55 0.78 0.48 -12.10
CA THR A 55 0.80 1.11 -13.43
C THR A 55 1.76 0.41 -14.40
N LEU A 56 2.97 0.06 -13.96
CA LEU A 56 3.97 -0.64 -14.79
C LEU A 56 3.62 -2.11 -15.10
N SER A 57 2.65 -2.67 -14.37
CA SER A 57 2.17 -4.04 -14.56
C SER A 57 0.95 -4.14 -15.47
N VAL A 58 0.32 -3.01 -15.83
CA VAL A 58 -0.78 -2.95 -16.80
C VAL A 58 -0.31 -3.49 -18.15
N GLN A 59 -1.05 -4.44 -18.71
CA GLN A 59 -0.70 -5.11 -19.96
C GLN A 59 -1.20 -4.35 -21.19
N ASP A 60 -2.36 -3.71 -21.09
CA ASP A 60 -2.94 -2.85 -22.13
C ASP A 60 -3.46 -1.56 -21.49
N LEU A 61 -2.84 -0.43 -21.84
CA LEU A 61 -3.25 0.89 -21.33
C LEU A 61 -4.61 1.33 -21.88
N SER A 62 -5.05 0.77 -23.00
CA SER A 62 -6.37 1.05 -23.59
C SER A 62 -7.49 0.40 -22.77
N CYS A 63 -7.18 -0.71 -22.07
CA CYS A 63 -8.07 -1.33 -21.10
C CYS A 63 -7.27 -1.88 -19.90
N PRO A 64 -7.03 -1.06 -18.86
CA PRO A 64 -6.18 -1.44 -17.73
C PRO A 64 -6.66 -2.65 -16.92
N VAL A 65 -7.96 -2.94 -16.97
CA VAL A 65 -8.59 -4.09 -16.30
C VAL A 65 -8.73 -5.31 -17.22
N CYS A 66 -8.36 -5.21 -18.49
CA CYS A 66 -8.39 -6.32 -19.43
C CYS A 66 -7.09 -7.15 -19.35
N PRO A 67 -7.15 -8.45 -19.68
CA PRO A 67 -8.36 -9.25 -19.81
C PRO A 67 -8.98 -9.57 -18.43
N LEU A 68 -10.32 -9.52 -18.35
CA LEU A 68 -11.07 -9.82 -17.12
C LEU A 68 -10.95 -11.29 -16.72
N ALA A 69 -10.95 -11.55 -15.41
CA ALA A 69 -10.84 -12.86 -14.79
C ALA A 69 -9.62 -13.68 -15.24
N SER A 70 -8.61 -13.01 -15.78
CA SER A 70 -7.45 -13.63 -16.37
C SER A 70 -6.41 -14.05 -15.32
N LYS A 71 -5.52 -14.95 -15.72
CA LYS A 71 -4.36 -15.30 -14.91
C LYS A 71 -3.47 -14.06 -14.76
N PRO A 72 -3.05 -13.68 -13.53
CA PRO A 72 -2.15 -12.57 -13.33
C PRO A 72 -0.81 -12.80 -14.05
N SER A 73 -0.29 -11.74 -14.65
CA SER A 73 1.09 -11.72 -15.13
C SER A 73 2.09 -11.80 -13.97
N THR A 74 3.32 -12.18 -14.25
CA THR A 74 4.40 -12.19 -13.24
C THR A 74 4.54 -10.84 -12.54
N LYS A 75 4.45 -9.72 -13.27
CA LYS A 75 4.50 -8.37 -12.68
C LYS A 75 3.32 -8.10 -11.73
N GLN A 76 2.12 -8.49 -12.13
CA GLN A 76 0.92 -8.32 -11.28
C GLN A 76 1.03 -9.17 -10.01
N MET A 77 1.57 -10.40 -10.10
CA MET A 77 1.86 -11.22 -8.92
C MET A 77 2.89 -10.58 -8.00
N ASP A 78 3.96 -10.01 -8.56
CA ASP A 78 5.00 -9.34 -7.77
C ASP A 78 4.45 -8.08 -7.07
N VAL A 79 3.56 -7.31 -7.74
CA VAL A 79 2.82 -6.18 -7.15
C VAL A 79 1.95 -6.64 -5.98
N MET A 80 1.14 -7.68 -6.18
CA MET A 80 0.28 -8.24 -5.13
C MET A 80 1.11 -8.75 -3.94
N ALA A 81 2.22 -9.44 -4.20
CA ALA A 81 3.13 -9.93 -3.17
C ALA A 81 3.81 -8.79 -2.40
N PHE A 82 4.24 -7.73 -3.09
CA PHE A 82 4.80 -6.54 -2.47
C PHE A 82 3.79 -5.85 -1.55
N SER A 83 2.55 -5.62 -2.01
CA SER A 83 1.50 -5.02 -1.19
C SER A 83 1.07 -5.91 -0.03
N LEU A 84 0.90 -7.21 -0.25
CA LEU A 84 0.62 -8.16 0.83
C LEU A 84 1.70 -8.12 1.92
N SER A 85 2.98 -8.04 1.54
CA SER A 85 4.08 -7.94 2.51
C SER A 85 3.98 -6.71 3.40
N TYR A 86 3.62 -5.56 2.81
CA TYR A 86 3.42 -4.33 3.57
C TYR A 86 2.18 -4.44 4.46
N MET A 87 1.05 -4.94 3.95
CA MET A 87 -0.19 -5.07 4.73
C MET A 87 -0.02 -5.97 5.94
N ILE A 88 0.76 -7.06 5.83
CA ILE A 88 1.10 -7.93 6.97
C ILE A 88 1.94 -7.16 8.00
N TYR A 89 2.99 -6.45 7.54
CA TYR A 89 3.81 -5.62 8.41
C TYR A 89 2.97 -4.54 9.12
N ASP A 90 2.12 -3.83 8.39
CA ASP A 90 1.34 -2.69 8.89
C ASP A 90 0.30 -3.15 9.92
N LEU A 91 -0.36 -4.29 9.65
CA LEU A 91 -1.25 -4.92 10.61
C LEU A 91 -0.51 -5.28 11.90
N ILE A 92 0.72 -5.81 11.82
CA ILE A 92 1.54 -6.10 13.01
C ILE A 92 1.87 -4.79 13.76
N CYS A 93 2.33 -3.74 13.05
CA CYS A 93 2.63 -2.45 13.66
C CYS A 93 1.43 -1.79 14.33
N CYS A 94 0.23 -1.92 13.76
CA CYS A 94 -1.01 -1.39 14.33
C CYS A 94 -1.33 -1.96 15.74
N HIS A 95 -0.87 -3.17 16.08
CA HIS A 95 -1.05 -3.74 17.42
C HIS A 95 -0.19 -3.06 18.49
N PHE A 96 0.88 -2.36 18.09
CA PHE A 96 1.80 -1.67 18.98
C PHE A 96 1.50 -0.17 19.09
N ASP A 97 0.67 0.38 18.21
CA ASP A 97 0.25 1.76 18.30
C ASP A 97 -0.79 1.93 19.42
N GLN A 98 -0.77 3.08 20.09
CA GLN A 98 -1.67 3.34 21.22
C GLN A 98 -3.11 3.60 20.79
N VAL A 99 -3.33 3.92 19.50
CA VAL A 99 -4.63 4.21 18.93
C VAL A 99 -5.00 3.10 17.94
N PHE A 100 -5.55 2.01 18.46
CA PHE A 100 -6.04 0.92 17.63
C PHE A 100 -7.34 1.32 16.93
N SER A 101 -7.30 1.46 15.61
CA SER A 101 -8.46 1.68 14.76
C SER A 101 -8.98 0.34 14.23
N ILE A 102 -10.19 -0.04 14.66
CA ILE A 102 -10.83 -1.29 14.23
C ILE A 102 -11.12 -1.25 12.73
N ASP A 103 -11.51 -0.09 12.20
CA ASP A 103 -11.75 0.11 10.77
C ASP A 103 -10.49 -0.18 9.94
N ASN A 104 -9.33 0.33 10.35
CA ASN A 104 -8.06 0.06 9.69
C ASN A 104 -7.65 -1.42 9.80
N ALA A 105 -7.82 -2.03 10.98
CA ALA A 105 -7.51 -3.44 11.19
C ALA A 105 -8.37 -4.37 10.33
N VAL A 106 -9.68 -4.11 10.23
CA VAL A 106 -10.60 -4.86 9.37
C VAL A 106 -10.25 -4.65 7.90
N HIS A 107 -9.96 -3.40 7.50
CA HIS A 107 -9.53 -3.09 6.14
C HIS A 107 -8.27 -3.90 5.75
N HIS A 108 -7.21 -3.86 6.56
CA HIS A 108 -5.99 -4.62 6.31
C HIS A 108 -6.25 -6.13 6.27
N PHE A 109 -7.08 -6.65 7.19
CA PHE A 109 -7.40 -8.08 7.22
C PHE A 109 -8.11 -8.53 5.94
N VAL A 110 -9.12 -7.80 5.49
CA VAL A 110 -9.85 -8.11 4.24
C VAL A 110 -8.91 -7.98 3.03
N SER A 111 -8.07 -6.94 2.98
CA SER A 111 -7.07 -6.75 1.92
C SER A 111 -6.06 -7.90 1.86
N ILE A 112 -5.56 -8.36 3.01
CA ILE A 112 -4.66 -9.53 3.11
C ILE A 112 -5.33 -10.77 2.52
N LEU A 113 -6.57 -11.06 2.91
CA LEU A 113 -7.33 -12.19 2.37
C LEU A 113 -7.54 -12.08 0.86
N GLY A 114 -7.83 -10.87 0.36
CA GLY A 114 -7.97 -10.59 -1.07
C GLY A 114 -6.68 -10.89 -1.86
N PHE A 115 -5.53 -10.42 -1.37
CA PHE A 115 -4.24 -10.72 -2.02
C PHE A 115 -3.87 -12.20 -1.94
N ILE A 116 -4.08 -12.86 -0.79
CA ILE A 116 -3.83 -14.30 -0.66
C ILE A 116 -4.70 -15.08 -1.64
N ALA A 117 -5.99 -14.74 -1.74
CA ALA A 117 -6.90 -15.37 -2.70
C ALA A 117 -6.44 -15.13 -4.15
N GLY A 118 -6.06 -13.90 -4.51
CA GLY A 118 -5.54 -13.57 -5.84
C GLY A 118 -4.28 -14.36 -6.20
N LEU A 119 -3.33 -14.49 -5.27
CA LEU A 119 -2.09 -15.24 -5.46
C LEU A 119 -2.31 -16.76 -5.47
N ALA A 120 -3.22 -17.28 -4.66
CA ALA A 120 -3.50 -18.71 -4.55
C ALA A 120 -4.33 -19.23 -5.73
N TYR A 121 -5.41 -18.53 -6.09
CA TYR A 121 -6.28 -18.93 -7.19
C TYR A 121 -5.76 -18.49 -8.57
N GLN A 122 -4.84 -17.53 -8.61
CA GLN A 122 -4.27 -16.97 -9.85
C GLN A 122 -5.35 -16.55 -10.85
N LYS A 123 -6.33 -15.79 -10.37
CA LYS A 123 -7.42 -15.24 -11.18
C LYS A 123 -7.60 -13.75 -10.87
N SER A 124 -8.14 -13.03 -11.84
CA SER A 124 -8.48 -11.60 -11.74
C SER A 124 -7.27 -10.69 -11.42
N GLY A 125 -6.13 -10.98 -12.02
CA GLY A 125 -4.89 -10.22 -11.77
C GLY A 125 -5.01 -8.73 -12.08
N SER A 126 -5.58 -8.41 -13.24
CA SER A 126 -5.77 -7.03 -13.68
C SER A 126 -6.76 -6.29 -12.77
N GLU A 127 -7.84 -6.96 -12.33
CA GLU A 127 -8.83 -6.35 -11.44
C GLU A 127 -8.29 -6.12 -10.02
N ILE A 128 -7.54 -7.07 -9.46
CA ILE A 128 -6.93 -6.91 -8.13
C ILE A 128 -5.90 -5.78 -8.14
N VAL A 129 -5.05 -5.72 -9.17
CA VAL A 129 -4.05 -4.65 -9.29
C VAL A 129 -4.71 -3.30 -9.57
N ALA A 130 -5.76 -3.23 -10.38
CA ALA A 130 -6.52 -2.01 -10.57
C ALA A 130 -7.18 -1.56 -9.25
N THR A 131 -7.76 -2.50 -8.49
CA THR A 131 -8.34 -2.22 -7.16
C THR A 131 -7.28 -1.67 -6.20
N LEU A 132 -6.08 -2.26 -6.17
CA LEU A 132 -4.95 -1.75 -5.40
C LEU A 132 -4.58 -0.32 -5.83
N TRP A 133 -4.48 -0.07 -7.14
CA TRP A 133 -4.12 1.26 -7.66
C TRP A 133 -5.13 2.32 -7.22
N VAL A 134 -6.42 2.00 -7.34
CA VAL A 134 -7.54 2.84 -6.90
C VAL A 134 -7.52 3.09 -5.40
N ALA A 135 -7.29 2.04 -4.61
CA ALA A 135 -7.24 2.15 -3.15
C ALA A 135 -6.07 3.01 -2.67
N GLU A 136 -4.92 2.95 -3.36
CA GLU A 136 -3.67 3.54 -2.87
C GLU A 136 -3.31 4.90 -3.45
N ILE A 137 -3.91 5.33 -4.57
CA ILE A 137 -3.48 6.58 -5.23
C ILE A 137 -3.64 7.83 -4.35
N SER A 138 -4.60 7.82 -3.43
CA SER A 138 -4.83 8.93 -2.50
C SER A 138 -3.99 8.83 -1.20
N SER A 139 -3.50 7.64 -0.86
CA SER A 139 -2.80 7.35 0.40
C SER A 139 -1.57 8.24 0.65
N PRO A 140 -0.67 8.50 -0.34
CA PRO A 140 0.50 9.35 -0.11
C PRO A 140 0.12 10.77 0.36
N PHE A 141 -0.94 11.34 -0.21
CA PHE A 141 -1.40 12.68 0.14
C PHE A 141 -2.09 12.69 1.51
N PHE A 142 -2.86 11.64 1.82
CA PHE A 142 -3.46 11.46 3.14
C PHE A 142 -2.40 11.36 4.25
N HIS A 143 -1.37 10.55 4.05
CA HIS A 143 -0.29 10.43 5.02
C HIS A 143 0.53 11.72 5.11
N LEU A 144 0.84 12.36 3.98
CA LEU A 144 1.54 13.65 3.95
C LEU A 144 0.79 14.72 4.74
N ARG A 145 -0.53 14.81 4.61
CA ARG A 145 -1.36 15.75 5.36
C ARG A 145 -1.20 15.59 6.87
N GLU A 146 -1.25 14.37 7.38
CA GLU A 146 -1.10 14.11 8.82
C GLU A 146 0.35 14.33 9.30
N ILE A 147 1.35 13.97 8.48
CA ILE A 147 2.76 14.30 8.72
C ILE A 147 2.95 15.81 8.86
N LEU A 148 2.39 16.60 7.92
CA LEU A 148 2.46 18.06 7.94
C LEU A 148 1.84 18.66 9.21
N LYS A 149 0.71 18.11 9.68
CA LYS A 149 0.10 18.54 10.95
C LYS A 149 1.04 18.31 12.12
N GLU A 150 1.70 17.15 12.18
CA GLU A 150 2.58 16.78 13.29
C GLU A 150 3.88 17.60 13.32
N ILE A 151 4.43 17.99 12.16
CA ILE A 151 5.61 18.89 12.09
C ILE A 151 5.27 20.37 12.25
N GLY A 152 4.02 20.72 12.60
CA GLY A 152 3.60 22.11 12.87
C GLY A 152 3.15 22.92 11.66
N TYR A 153 2.93 22.28 10.50
CA TYR A 153 2.45 22.91 9.26
C TYR A 153 0.93 22.80 9.08
N LYS A 154 0.18 22.60 10.17
CA LYS A 154 -1.29 22.61 10.15
C LYS A 154 -1.82 23.95 9.62
N ASP A 155 -2.89 23.92 8.83
CA ASP A 155 -3.58 25.10 8.27
C ASP A 155 -2.71 25.97 7.34
N THR A 156 -1.60 25.44 6.83
CA THR A 156 -0.78 26.11 5.82
C THR A 156 -1.28 25.84 4.40
N LYS A 157 -0.84 26.66 3.43
CA LYS A 157 -1.11 26.41 2.00
C LYS A 157 -0.63 25.02 1.54
N LEU A 158 0.44 24.50 2.14
CA LEU A 158 0.96 23.17 1.85
C LEU A 158 0.03 22.06 2.40
N ASN A 159 -0.50 22.25 3.60
CA ASN A 159 -1.49 21.32 4.17
C ASN A 159 -2.80 21.34 3.37
N LEU A 160 -3.24 22.53 2.93
CA LEU A 160 -4.39 22.68 2.03
C LEU A 160 -4.12 22.02 0.67
N ALA A 161 -2.92 22.15 0.10
CA ALA A 161 -2.57 21.51 -1.16
C ALA A 161 -2.66 19.97 -1.04
N ALA A 162 -2.18 19.39 0.07
CA ALA A 162 -2.33 17.97 0.34
C ALA A 162 -3.81 17.56 0.43
N ASP A 163 -4.65 18.37 1.11
CA ASP A 163 -6.10 18.15 1.18
C ASP A 163 -6.78 18.18 -0.19
N VAL A 164 -6.42 19.13 -1.04
CA VAL A 164 -6.94 19.22 -2.42
C VAL A 164 -6.45 18.03 -3.25
N SER A 165 -5.19 17.61 -3.11
CA SER A 165 -4.66 16.45 -3.82
C SER A 165 -5.38 15.15 -3.48
N ILE A 166 -5.78 14.94 -2.22
CA ILE A 166 -6.61 13.80 -1.82
C ILE A 166 -7.91 13.80 -2.65
N HIS A 167 -8.65 14.92 -2.65
CA HIS A 167 -9.92 15.02 -3.36
C HIS A 167 -9.76 14.78 -4.87
N ILE A 168 -8.74 15.36 -5.50
CA ILE A 168 -8.47 15.17 -6.93
C ILE A 168 -8.16 13.69 -7.22
N SER A 169 -7.27 13.08 -6.43
CA SER A 169 -6.88 11.68 -6.62
C SER A 169 -8.04 10.71 -6.45
N SER A 170 -8.94 10.96 -5.49
CA SER A 170 -10.14 10.13 -5.30
C SER A 170 -11.22 10.36 -6.36
N PHE A 171 -11.27 11.56 -6.97
CA PHE A 171 -12.23 11.87 -8.03
C PHE A 171 -11.80 11.36 -9.40
N CYS A 172 -10.50 11.25 -9.68
CA CYS A 172 -9.99 10.64 -10.91
C CYS A 172 -10.27 9.12 -11.01
N VAL A 173 -10.87 8.53 -9.98
CA VAL A 173 -11.05 7.08 -9.80
C VAL A 173 -12.52 6.66 -9.87
N ILE A 174 -13.46 7.61 -9.85
CA ILE A 174 -14.92 7.41 -10.01
C ILE A 174 -15.37 7.97 -11.35
#